data_AF-A0A2S0I951-F1
#
_entry.id   AF-A0A2S0I951-F1
#
_cell.length_a   1.000
_cell.length_b   1.000
_cell.length_c   1.000
_cell.angle_alpha   90.00
_cell.angle_beta   90.00
_cell.angle_gamma   90.00
#
_symmetry.space_group_name_H-M   'P 1'
#
loop_
_entity.id
_entity.type
_entity.pdbx_description
1 polymer ?
#
loop_
_entity_poly.entity_id
_entity_poly.type
_entity_poly.pdbx_seq_one_letter_code
_entity_poly.pdbx_strand_id
1 'polypeptide(L)'
;MLCGQCSAITVDQAGAPGHDNLISLGYVRSLPLAQRGVTHEAFTCGECGANWDYLHDRHNRASGWARCDRTMPVSQRTIDRPAVDTA
;
A
#
# COMPACT_ATOMS: atom_id res chain seq x y z
N MET A 1 -9.99 6.15 -12.95
CA MET A 1 -10.22 7.47 -12.32
C MET A 1 -10.58 7.23 -10.86
N LEU A 2 -10.14 8.07 -9.91
CA LEU A 2 -10.53 7.91 -8.50
C LEU A 2 -11.93 8.49 -8.26
N CYS A 3 -12.70 7.88 -7.34
CA CYS A 3 -13.89 8.54 -6.80
C CYS A 3 -13.48 9.68 -5.84
N GLY A 4 -14.41 10.58 -5.53
CA GLY A 4 -14.16 11.74 -4.68
C GLY A 4 -13.61 11.38 -3.29
N GLN A 5 -14.09 10.27 -2.71
CA GLN A 5 -13.61 9.79 -1.41
C GLN A 5 -12.18 9.26 -1.49
N CYS A 6 -11.84 8.47 -2.52
CA CYS A 6 -10.47 8.02 -2.77
C CYS A 6 -9.50 9.19 -2.95
N SER A 7 -9.91 10.27 -3.62
CA SER A 7 -9.06 11.47 -3.76
C SER A 7 -8.88 12.26 -2.47
N ALA A 8 -9.74 12.06 -1.48
CA ALA A 8 -9.68 12.74 -0.19
C ALA A 8 -8.90 11.96 0.89
N ILE A 9 -8.49 10.71 0.61
CA ILE A 9 -7.67 9.93 1.54
C ILE A 9 -6.35 10.67 1.77
N THR A 10 -6.02 10.90 3.05
CA THR A 10 -4.74 11.48 3.44
C THR A 10 -3.69 10.38 3.48
N VAL A 11 -2.71 10.47 2.58
CA VAL A 11 -1.60 9.51 2.47
C VAL A 11 -0.51 9.79 3.49
N ASP A 12 0.33 8.79 3.76
CA ASP A 12 1.52 8.90 4.62
C ASP A 12 1.25 9.53 6.00
N GLN A 13 0.03 9.31 6.53
CA GLN A 13 -0.36 9.78 7.85
C GLN A 13 -0.96 8.65 8.67
N ALA A 14 -0.26 8.28 9.74
CA ALA A 14 -0.70 7.23 10.64
C ALA A 14 -2.02 7.62 11.32
N GLY A 15 -3.00 6.72 11.25
CA GLY A 15 -4.33 6.91 11.84
C GLY A 15 -5.27 7.77 10.98
N ALA A 16 -4.85 8.24 9.80
CA ALA A 16 -5.77 8.91 8.89
C ALA A 16 -6.93 7.97 8.50
N PRO A 17 -8.18 8.47 8.48
CA PRO A 17 -9.31 7.64 8.10
C PRO A 17 -9.23 7.26 6.62
N GLY A 18 -9.65 6.04 6.30
CA GLY A 18 -10.03 5.67 4.95
C GLY A 18 -11.42 6.20 4.61
N HIS A 19 -12.14 5.52 3.72
CA HIS A 19 -13.56 5.78 3.48
C HIS A 19 -14.38 4.49 3.49
N ASP A 20 -15.70 4.63 3.66
CA ASP A 20 -16.61 3.51 3.92
C ASP A 20 -16.66 2.47 2.79
N ASN A 21 -16.46 2.90 1.53
CA ASN A 21 -16.40 2.01 0.37
C ASN A 21 -15.06 1.24 0.21
N LEU A 22 -14.13 1.31 1.16
CA LEU A 22 -12.91 0.48 1.14
C LEU A 22 -13.22 -0.92 1.68
N ILE A 23 -13.02 -1.91 0.83
CA ILE A 23 -13.18 -3.33 1.15
C ILE A 23 -11.80 -3.88 1.50
N SER A 24 -11.63 -4.40 2.72
CA SER A 24 -10.41 -5.09 3.13
C SER A 24 -10.25 -6.39 2.35
N LEU A 25 -9.07 -6.56 1.76
CA LEU A 25 -8.58 -7.78 1.13
C LEU A 25 -7.74 -8.63 2.11
N GLY A 26 -7.58 -8.16 3.36
CA GLY A 26 -6.84 -8.82 4.43
C GLY A 26 -5.38 -8.41 4.54
N TYR A 27 -4.70 -9.02 5.52
CA TYR A 27 -3.31 -8.71 5.84
C TYR A 27 -2.32 -9.35 4.86
N VAL A 28 -1.39 -8.54 4.37
CA VAL A 28 -0.28 -8.98 3.52
C VAL A 28 0.86 -9.46 4.43
N ARG A 29 1.32 -10.69 4.18
CA ARG A 29 2.46 -11.25 4.93
C ARG A 29 3.77 -10.79 4.31
N SER A 30 4.54 -10.01 5.09
CA SER A 30 5.89 -9.59 4.75
C SER A 30 6.80 -9.82 5.95
N LEU A 31 7.78 -10.72 5.81
CA LEU A 31 8.75 -11.02 6.87
C LEU A 31 9.54 -9.76 7.31
N PRO A 32 10.06 -8.92 6.40
CA PRO A 32 10.74 -7.68 6.79
C PRO A 32 9.86 -6.69 7.57
N LEU A 33 8.57 -6.58 7.24
CA LEU A 33 7.65 -5.71 7.97
C LEU A 33 7.29 -6.31 9.34
N ALA A 34 7.02 -7.61 9.39
CA ALA A 34 6.71 -8.31 10.63
C ALA A 34 7.85 -8.22 11.66
N GLN A 35 9.11 -8.34 11.22
CA GLN A 35 10.28 -8.17 12.09
C GLN A 35 10.39 -6.78 12.72
N ARG A 36 9.80 -5.77 12.08
CA ARG A 36 9.76 -4.38 12.57
C ARG A 36 8.49 -4.08 13.36
N GLY A 37 7.62 -5.06 13.58
CA GLY A 37 6.33 -4.88 14.24
C GLY A 37 5.30 -4.11 13.40
N VAL A 38 5.50 -4.04 12.08
CA VAL A 38 4.61 -3.35 11.14
C VAL A 38 3.60 -4.35 10.57
N THR A 39 2.32 -4.03 10.63
CA THR A 39 1.28 -4.80 9.90
C THR A 39 0.86 -4.07 8.63
N HIS A 40 0.59 -4.84 7.59
CA HIS A 40 0.22 -4.34 6.27
C HIS A 40 -1.13 -4.94 5.89
N GLU A 41 -2.13 -4.08 5.67
CA GLU A 41 -3.45 -4.48 5.21
C GLU A 41 -3.73 -3.94 3.81
N ALA A 42 -4.36 -4.77 2.98
CA ALA A 42 -4.69 -4.47 1.60
C ALA A 42 -6.16 -4.10 1.47
N PHE A 43 -6.49 -3.13 0.62
CA PHE A 43 -7.86 -2.68 0.38
C PHE A 43 -8.12 -2.47 -1.12
N THR A 44 -9.38 -2.60 -1.52
CA THR A 44 -9.88 -2.16 -2.81
C THR A 44 -11.13 -1.30 -2.63
N CYS A 45 -11.25 -0.23 -3.41
CA CYS A 45 -12.44 0.62 -3.39
C CYS A 45 -13.57 -0.04 -4.19
N GLY A 46 -14.70 -0.31 -3.55
CA GLY A 46 -15.87 -0.88 -4.21
C GLY A 46 -16.53 0.03 -5.24
N GLU A 47 -16.23 1.33 -5.21
CA GLU A 47 -16.82 2.32 -6.13
C GLU A 47 -15.97 2.54 -7.39
N CYS A 48 -14.65 2.76 -7.25
CA CYS A 48 -13.77 3.07 -8.37
C CYS A 48 -12.71 2.01 -8.68
N GLY A 49 -12.64 0.92 -7.90
CA GLY A 49 -11.68 -0.16 -8.06
C GLY A 49 -10.24 0.19 -7.71
N ALA A 50 -9.97 1.38 -7.15
CA ALA A 50 -8.64 1.78 -6.74
C ALA A 50 -8.12 0.89 -5.60
N ASN A 51 -6.86 0.45 -5.70
CA ASN A 51 -6.22 -0.37 -4.67
C ASN A 51 -5.40 0.49 -3.73
N TRP A 52 -5.49 0.15 -2.45
CA TRP A 52 -4.85 0.84 -1.35
C TRP A 52 -4.14 -0.14 -0.43
N ASP A 53 -3.06 0.32 0.16
CA ASP A 53 -2.35 -0.32 1.25
C ASP A 53 -2.48 0.55 2.50
N TYR A 54 -2.64 -0.07 3.66
CA TYR A 54 -2.47 0.59 4.94
C TYR A 54 -1.34 -0.08 5.72
N LEU A 55 -0.33 0.71 6.10
CA LEU A 55 0.74 0.30 6.99
C LEU A 55 0.45 0.77 8.42
N HIS A 56 0.21 -0.19 9.31
CA HIS A 56 0.17 0.05 10.74
C HIS A 56 1.59 -0.06 11.30
N ASP A 57 2.30 1.07 11.33
CA ASP A 57 3.57 1.21 12.03
C ASP A 57 3.40 2.24 13.14
N ARG A 58 3.36 1.80 14.40
CA ARG A 58 3.19 2.71 15.54
C ARG A 58 4.44 3.56 15.80
N HIS A 59 5.57 3.20 15.22
CA HIS A 59 6.85 3.89 15.39
C HIS A 59 7.12 4.91 14.29
N ASN A 60 6.39 4.84 13.16
CA ASN A 60 6.54 5.75 12.04
C ASN A 60 5.27 6.58 11.80
N ARG A 61 5.34 7.89 12.09
CA ARG A 61 4.19 8.79 11.84
C ARG A 61 3.87 8.99 10.35
N ALA A 62 4.83 8.71 9.47
CA ALA A 62 4.65 8.72 8.03
C ALA A 62 4.08 7.38 7.49
N SER A 63 3.69 6.44 8.36
CA SER A 63 2.93 5.26 7.94
C SER A 63 1.49 5.63 7.56
N GLY A 64 0.70 4.66 7.09
CA GLY A 64 -0.72 4.87 6.80
C GLY A 64 -1.07 4.48 5.37
N TRP A 65 -1.94 5.27 4.74
CA TRP A 65 -2.46 4.98 3.41
C TRP A 65 -1.41 5.21 2.31
N ALA A 66 -1.24 4.21 1.45
CA ALA A 66 -0.49 4.31 0.22
C ALA A 66 -1.32 3.77 -0.94
N ARG A 67 -1.32 4.48 -2.06
CA ARG A 67 -1.96 4.00 -3.28
C ARG A 67 -1.05 2.96 -3.94
N CYS A 68 -1.60 1.80 -4.27
CA CYS A 68 -0.86 0.74 -4.95
C CYS A 68 -1.49 0.45 -6.30
N ASP A 69 -0.68 0.40 -7.36
CA ASP A 69 -1.14 -0.09 -8.65
C ASP A 69 -0.96 -1.62 -8.70
N ARG A 70 -1.95 -2.35 -8.17
CA ARG A 70 -2.00 -3.82 -8.27
C ARG A 70 -2.67 -4.33 -9.55
N THR A 71 -3.21 -3.41 -10.36
CA THR A 71 -3.79 -3.71 -11.67
C THR A 71 -2.72 -4.07 -12.70
N MET A 72 -1.44 -3.76 -12.42
CA MET A 72 -0.32 -4.21 -13.24
C MET A 72 0.09 -5.65 -12.91
N PRO A 73 0.16 -6.57 -13.90
CA PRO A 73 0.67 -7.91 -13.68
C PRO A 73 2.12 -7.89 -13.18
N VAL A 74 2.45 -8.88 -12.34
CA VAL A 74 3.75 -9.05 -11.65
C VAL A 74 4.97 -8.92 -12.60
N SER A 75 4.79 -9.22 -13.89
CA SER A 75 5.83 -9.22 -14.92
C SER A 75 6.50 -7.87 -15.22
N GLN A 76 5.96 -6.74 -14.74
CA GLN A 76 6.55 -5.40 -14.95
C GLN A 76 7.26 -4.81 -13.73
N ARG A 77 7.36 -5.55 -12.61
CA ARG A 77 8.21 -5.12 -11.49
C ARG A 77 9.66 -5.41 -11.86
N THR A 78 10.25 -4.56 -12.70
CA THR A 78 11.67 -4.58 -13.03
C THR A 78 12.44 -4.51 -11.71
N ILE A 79 12.99 -5.65 -11.30
CA ILE A 79 14.10 -5.69 -10.37
C ILE A 79 15.24 -5.07 -11.18
N ASP A 80 15.48 -3.78 -10.98
CA ASP A 80 16.75 -3.15 -11.36
C ASP A 80 17.83 -3.87 -10.55
N ARG A 81 18.33 -4.95 -11.13
CA ARG A 81 19.55 -5.60 -10.72
C ARG A 81 20.67 -4.67 -11.20
N PRO A 82 21.42 -3.98 -10.34
CA PRO A 82 22.57 -3.25 -10.83
C PRO A 82 23.51 -4.28 -11.46
N ALA A 83 23.87 -4.05 -12.72
CA ALA A 83 24.94 -4.79 -13.36
C ALA A 83 26.20 -4.62 -12.50
N VAL A 84 26.68 -5.71 -11.94
CA VAL A 84 28.02 -5.75 -11.35
C VAL A 84 28.99 -5.78 -12.52
N ASP A 85 29.56 -4.62 -12.84
CA ASP A 85 30.74 -4.56 -13.70
C ASP A 85 31.90 -5.17 -12.90
N THR A 86 32.33 -6.36 -13.32
CA THR A 86 33.63 -6.92 -12.91
C THR A 86 34.62 -6.67 -14.04
N ALA A 87 35.76 -6.13 -13.64
CA ALA A 87 36.91 -5.67 -14.41
C ALA A 87 37.44 -6.65 -15.47
#